data_AF-A0A535XUS8-F1
#
_entry.id   AF-A0A535XUS8-F1
#
_cell.length_a   1.000
_cell.length_b   1.000
_cell.length_c   1.000
_cell.angle_alpha   90.00
_cell.angle_beta   90.00
_cell.angle_gamma   90.00
#
_symmetry.space_group_name_H-M   'P 1'
#
loop_
_entity.id
_entity.type
_entity.pdbx_description
1 polymer ?
#
loop_
_entity_poly.entity_id
_entity_poly.type
_entity_poly.pdbx_seq_one_letter_code
_entity_poly.pdbx_strand_id
1 'polypeptide(L)'
;MAERVTHAHVSATTEPAAEDRPPKEVAEFIRYCHRRRPAAWPELYDVMCGIAARREFRGWGPEQLGERGLTFSLGGMPRLVSWVRFTLGASA
;
A
#
# COMPACT_ATOMS: atom_id res chain seq x y z
N MET A 1 -17.53 -37.57 12.23
CA MET A 1 -16.87 -36.81 13.31
C MET A 1 -15.52 -36.35 12.79
N ALA A 2 -15.28 -35.05 12.91
CA ALA A 2 -14.08 -34.25 12.71
C ALA A 2 -13.31 -34.28 11.36
N GLU A 3 -13.59 -33.37 10.42
CA GLU A 3 -13.06 -32.00 10.22
C GLU A 3 -11.93 -32.00 9.16
N ARG A 4 -12.30 -31.56 7.94
CA ARG A 4 -11.39 -31.24 6.85
C ARG A 4 -10.70 -29.92 7.17
N VAL A 5 -9.37 -29.91 7.29
CA VAL A 5 -8.59 -28.67 7.23
C VAL A 5 -7.90 -28.62 5.87
N THR A 6 -8.66 -28.21 4.87
CA THR A 6 -8.12 -27.80 3.58
C THR A 6 -7.37 -26.49 3.78
N HIS A 7 -6.05 -26.54 3.96
CA HIS A 7 -5.23 -25.36 3.78
C HIS A 7 -4.98 -25.19 2.28
N ALA A 8 -6.00 -24.66 1.60
CA ALA A 8 -5.87 -24.19 0.23
C ALA A 8 -4.91 -23.01 0.26
N HIS A 9 -3.67 -23.24 -0.19
CA HIS A 9 -2.78 -22.18 -0.61
C HIS A 9 -3.44 -21.53 -1.84
N VAL A 10 -4.24 -20.49 -1.62
CA VAL A 10 -4.71 -19.67 -2.73
C VAL A 10 -3.51 -18.89 -3.24
N SER A 11 -2.91 -19.42 -4.30
CA SER A 11 -2.10 -18.63 -5.21
C SER A 11 -2.98 -17.49 -5.68
N ALA A 12 -2.76 -16.29 -5.13
CA ALA A 12 -3.24 -15.08 -5.76
C ALA A 12 -2.50 -14.94 -7.08
N THR A 13 -3.19 -15.33 -8.15
CA THR A 13 -2.87 -15.12 -9.55
C THR A 13 -2.19 -13.77 -9.75
N THR A 14 -0.98 -13.82 -10.30
CA THR A 14 -0.34 -12.69 -10.95
C THR A 14 -1.18 -12.31 -12.17
N GLU A 15 -1.98 -11.25 -12.04
CA GLU A 15 -2.50 -10.47 -13.16
C GLU A 15 -1.67 -9.17 -13.24
N PRO A 16 -0.62 -9.10 -14.08
CA PRO A 16 0.11 -7.87 -14.33
C PRO A 16 -0.46 -7.24 -15.62
N ALA A 17 -1.10 -6.07 -15.55
CA ALA A 17 -0.99 -4.99 -16.57
C ALA A 17 -2.09 -3.91 -16.55
N ALA A 18 -3.26 -4.08 -15.93
CA ALA A 18 -4.37 -3.16 -16.24
C ALA A 18 -4.48 -1.88 -15.38
N GLU A 19 -3.77 -1.73 -14.25
CA GLU A 19 -3.94 -0.54 -13.41
C GLU A 19 -2.65 -0.14 -12.67
N ASP A 20 -1.70 0.48 -13.40
CA ASP A 20 -0.51 1.14 -12.83
C ASP A 20 -0.87 2.46 -12.11
N ARG A 21 -2.16 2.75 -11.93
CA ARG A 21 -2.63 3.88 -11.14
C ARG A 21 -2.97 3.41 -9.74
N PRO A 22 -2.46 4.07 -8.68
CA PRO A 22 -2.94 3.82 -7.33
C PRO A 22 -4.43 4.15 -7.24
N PRO A 23 -5.23 3.34 -6.53
CA PRO A 23 -6.59 3.70 -6.16
C PRO A 23 -6.62 5.09 -5.53
N LYS A 24 -7.69 5.85 -5.75
CA LYS A 24 -7.78 7.26 -5.30
C LYS A 24 -7.48 7.41 -3.80
N GLU A 25 -8.00 6.49 -2.97
CA GLU A 25 -7.75 6.47 -1.53
C GLU A 25 -6.28 6.23 -1.18
N VAL A 26 -5.59 5.38 -1.93
CA VAL A 26 -4.15 5.11 -1.76
C VAL A 26 -3.32 6.32 -2.17
N ALA A 27 -3.67 6.97 -3.29
CA ALA A 27 -3.03 8.21 -3.71
C ALA A 27 -3.22 9.34 -2.67
N GLU A 28 -4.43 9.47 -2.11
CA GLU A 28 -4.70 10.41 -1.01
C GLU A 28 -3.84 10.12 0.22
N PHE A 29 -3.70 8.84 0.60
CA PHE A 29 -2.85 8.42 1.70
C PHE A 29 -1.37 8.76 1.45
N ILE A 30 -0.84 8.48 0.26
CA ILE A 30 0.54 8.80 -0.12
C ILE A 30 0.78 10.32 -0.06
N ARG A 31 -0.14 11.14 -0.59
CA ARG A 31 -0.05 12.61 -0.50
C ARG A 31 -0.12 13.10 0.93
N TYR A 32 -0.95 12.48 1.77
CA TYR A 32 -1.03 12.81 3.18
C TYR A 32 0.28 12.53 3.91
N CYS A 33 0.90 11.36 3.67
CA CYS A 33 2.19 10.99 4.23
C CYS A 33 3.28 11.99 3.81
N HIS A 34 3.35 12.30 2.52
CA HIS A 34 4.31 13.26 1.97
C HIS A 34 4.11 14.69 2.49
N ARG A 35 2.85 15.13 2.69
CA ARG A 35 2.56 16.45 3.27
C ARG A 35 2.96 16.54 4.74
N ARG A 36 2.85 15.45 5.48
CA ARG A 36 3.23 15.40 6.90
C ARG A 36 4.75 15.34 7.08
N ARG A 37 5.43 14.59 6.22
CA ARG A 37 6.89 14.48 6.14
C ARG A 37 7.27 14.43 4.65
N PRO A 38 7.80 15.52 4.09
CA PRO A 38 8.30 15.50 2.72
C PRO A 38 9.57 14.63 2.70
N ALA A 39 9.39 13.37 2.34
CA ALA A 39 10.42 12.36 2.27
C ALA A 39 10.38 11.70 0.90
N ALA A 40 11.54 11.39 0.35
CA ALA A 40 11.64 10.60 -0.85
C ALA A 40 11.44 9.11 -0.53
N TRP A 41 11.20 8.31 -1.57
CA TRP A 41 11.41 6.88 -1.44
C TRP A 41 12.90 6.59 -1.21
N PRO A 42 13.32 5.70 -0.28
CA PRO A 42 12.52 4.76 0.50
C PRO A 42 12.02 5.29 1.85
N GLU A 43 12.49 6.42 2.37
CA GLU A 43 12.09 6.94 3.69
C GLU A 43 10.57 7.18 3.83
N LEU A 44 9.90 7.53 2.74
CA LEU A 44 8.45 7.67 2.72
C LEU A 44 7.73 6.35 3.09
N TYR A 45 8.34 5.20 2.83
CA TYR A 45 7.79 3.90 3.25
C TYR A 45 7.67 3.80 4.77
N ASP A 46 8.72 4.17 5.52
CA ASP A 46 8.70 4.17 6.98
C ASP A 46 7.68 5.17 7.53
N VAL A 47 7.56 6.34 6.89
CA VAL A 47 6.51 7.32 7.22
C VAL A 47 5.12 6.71 7.03
N MET A 48 4.87 6.05 5.90
CA MET A 48 3.60 5.39 5.62
C MET A 48 3.28 4.31 6.65
N CYS A 49 4.26 3.47 7.00
CA CYS A 49 4.14 2.46 8.06
C CYS A 49 3.82 3.10 9.42
N GLY A 50 4.50 4.19 9.78
CA GLY A 50 4.27 4.91 11.03
C GLY A 50 2.87 5.53 11.12
N ILE A 51 2.38 6.12 10.04
CA ILE A 51 1.01 6.70 9.98
C ILE A 51 -0.05 5.60 10.03
N ALA A 52 0.16 4.48 9.31
CA ALA A 52 -0.75 3.34 9.32
C ALA A 52 -0.79 2.66 10.71
N ALA A 53 0.35 2.48 11.37
CA ALA A 53 0.43 1.91 12.71
C ALA A 53 -0.31 2.78 13.73
N ARG A 54 -0.25 4.10 13.58
CA ARG A 54 -0.97 5.08 14.44
C ARG A 54 -2.42 5.31 14.01
N ARG A 55 -2.86 4.71 12.91
CA ARG A 55 -4.20 4.88 12.32
C ARG A 55 -4.58 6.35 12.10
N GLU A 56 -3.61 7.20 11.80
CA GLU A 56 -3.84 8.66 11.81
C GLU A 56 -4.57 9.16 10.57
N PHE A 57 -4.45 8.43 9.45
CA PHE A 57 -5.22 8.71 8.26
C PHE A 57 -6.57 8.00 8.32
N ARG A 58 -7.64 8.74 8.58
CA ARG A 58 -9.05 8.25 8.59
C ARG A 58 -9.32 7.07 9.55
N GLY A 59 -8.44 6.81 10.53
CA GLY A 59 -8.55 5.63 11.40
C GLY A 59 -8.06 4.33 10.75
N TRP A 60 -7.43 4.40 9.57
CA TRP A 60 -7.05 3.23 8.79
C TRP A 60 -5.69 2.67 9.23
N GLY A 61 -5.68 1.37 9.52
CA GLY A 61 -4.48 0.59 9.76
C GLY A 61 -3.99 -0.14 8.51
N PRO A 62 -2.94 -0.96 8.65
CA PRO A 62 -2.40 -1.76 7.55
C PRO A 62 -3.44 -2.71 6.93
N GLU A 63 -4.33 -3.34 7.72
CA GLU A 63 -5.43 -4.15 7.16
C GLU A 63 -6.37 -3.33 6.27
N GLN A 64 -6.87 -2.18 6.75
CA GLN A 64 -7.83 -1.37 5.97
C GLN A 64 -7.21 -0.73 4.73
N LEU A 65 -5.91 -0.42 4.78
CA LEU A 65 -5.15 0.00 3.61
C LEU A 65 -4.97 -1.18 2.62
N GLY A 66 -4.78 -2.39 3.14
CA GLY A 66 -4.72 -3.64 2.36
C GLY A 66 -6.01 -3.92 1.58
N GLU A 67 -7.18 -3.72 2.21
CA GLU A 67 -8.49 -3.83 1.54
C GLU A 67 -8.64 -2.85 0.37
N ARG A 68 -7.92 -1.72 0.42
CA ARG A 68 -7.88 -0.69 -0.63
C ARG A 68 -6.76 -0.92 -1.64
N GLY A 69 -6.04 -2.04 -1.54
CA GLY A 69 -4.96 -2.42 -2.44
C GLY A 69 -3.58 -1.92 -2.04
N LEU A 70 -3.42 -1.24 -0.90
CA LEU A 70 -2.12 -0.83 -0.37
C LEU A 70 -1.63 -1.82 0.67
N THR A 71 -0.62 -2.62 0.32
CA THR A 71 -0.02 -3.59 1.25
C THR A 71 1.44 -3.26 1.54
N PHE A 72 1.85 -3.40 2.80
CA PHE A 72 3.22 -3.17 3.26
C PHE A 72 4.05 -4.46 3.24
N SER A 73 4.04 -5.19 2.12
CA SER A 73 4.77 -6.45 1.97
C SER A 73 5.91 -6.31 0.96
N LEU A 74 6.96 -7.11 1.14
CA LEU A 74 8.14 -7.15 0.25
C LEU A 74 7.74 -7.39 -1.22
N GLY A 75 6.80 -8.30 -1.48
CA GLY A 75 6.28 -8.54 -2.84
C GLY A 75 5.49 -7.36 -3.43
N GLY A 76 4.96 -6.47 -2.58
CA GLY A 76 4.23 -5.27 -2.99
C GLY A 76 5.11 -4.02 -3.15
N MET A 77 6.35 -4.04 -2.67
CA MET A 77 7.27 -2.90 -2.75
C MET A 77 7.47 -2.32 -4.16
N PRO A 78 7.74 -3.11 -5.23
CA PRO A 78 7.95 -2.53 -6.56
C PRO A 78 6.70 -1.79 -7.06
N ARG A 79 5.50 -2.32 -6.79
CA ARG A 79 4.23 -1.65 -7.10
C ARG A 79 4.06 -0.35 -6.30
N LEU A 80 4.42 -0.39 -5.02
CA LEU A 80 4.34 0.75 -4.12
C LEU A 80 5.25 1.89 -4.57
N VAL A 81 6.46 1.58 -5.04
CA VAL A 81 7.39 2.55 -5.64
C VAL A 81 6.75 3.25 -6.84
N SER A 82 6.16 2.49 -7.77
CA SER A 82 5.47 3.04 -8.94
C SER A 82 4.34 3.98 -8.53
N TRP A 83 3.53 3.58 -7.55
CA TRP A 83 2.43 4.38 -7.05
C TRP A 83 2.85 5.67 -6.35
N VAL A 84 3.93 5.63 -5.57
CA VAL A 84 4.51 6.82 -4.94
C VAL A 84 4.99 7.80 -6.01
N ARG A 85 5.76 7.32 -6.99
CA ARG A 85 6.26 8.13 -8.12
C ARG A 85 5.13 8.71 -8.95
N PHE A 86 4.10 7.92 -9.24
CA PHE A 86 2.92 8.37 -9.97
C PHE A 86 2.17 9.47 -9.19
N THR A 87 1.99 9.28 -7.88
CA THR A 87 1.15 10.15 -7.04
C THR A 87 1.78 11.50 -6.74
N LEU A 88 3.09 11.51 -6.46
CA LEU A 88 3.83 12.73 -6.19
C LEU A 88 4.20 13.48 -7.47
N GLY A 89 3.99 12.83 -8.63
CA GLY A 89 4.61 13.24 -9.88
C GLY A 89 6.12 13.05 -9.79
N ALA A 90 6.79 12.82 -10.91
CA ALA A 90 8.17 13.26 -11.00
C ALA A 90 8.13 14.79 -10.84
N SER A 91 8.21 15.28 -9.60
CA SER A 91 8.48 16.69 -9.34
C SER A 91 9.96 16.89 -9.67
N ALA A 92 10.24 16.93 -10.97
CA ALA A 92 11.41 17.52 -11.57
C ALA A 92 11.03 18.93 -12.04
#